data_AF-A0A839QT15-F1
#
_entry.id   AF-A0A839QT15-F1
#
_cell.length_a   1.000
_cell.length_b   1.000
_cell.length_c   1.000
_cell.angle_alpha   90.00
_cell.angle_beta   90.00
_cell.angle_gamma   90.00
#
_symmetry.space_group_name_H-M   'P 1'
#
loop_
_entity.id
_entity.type
_entity.pdbx_description
1 polymer ?
#
loop_
_entity_poly.entity_id
_entity_poly.type
_entity_poly.pdbx_seq_one_letter_code
_entity_poly.pdbx_strand_id
1 'polypeptide(L)'
;MHPTTATRRGALGLLAVSSFGLTACGANSKASDSSDPAGSAAAPAASKAPEADSASDGGGARDSSASDGGGAGTTAGTPSSTGADPIATAEVPITRPGDPDATMTVSLLALTRSGDTLEATYEYTLHATTDGDSGRIDSLHEFNGATKFRPFLIDQKNLNKHLAIDEVSTESTELVLNPEKPKRGQWVFGAPPADVTAMDVVLWTGEPLVKQVPIR
;
A
#
# COMPACT_ATOMS: atom_id res chain seq x y z
N MET A 1 -13.33 -57.70 4.22
CA MET A 1 -12.93 -57.59 5.63
C MET A 1 -12.71 -56.11 5.92
N HIS A 2 -13.61 -55.49 6.68
CA HIS A 2 -13.56 -54.07 7.04
C HIS A 2 -13.02 -53.92 8.46
N PRO A 3 -12.05 -53.02 8.73
CA PRO A 3 -11.78 -52.54 10.07
C PRO A 3 -12.41 -51.15 10.32
N THR A 4 -13.46 -51.20 11.14
CA THR A 4 -13.82 -50.37 12.30
C THR A 4 -13.25 -48.94 12.44
N THR A 5 -14.18 -47.99 12.43
CA THR A 5 -14.09 -46.58 12.84
C THR A 5 -13.87 -46.42 14.35
N ALA A 6 -12.97 -45.52 14.78
CA ALA A 6 -12.85 -45.08 16.17
C ALA A 6 -13.11 -43.56 16.27
N THR A 7 -14.26 -43.21 16.87
CA THR A 7 -14.68 -41.84 17.19
C THR A 7 -14.17 -41.47 18.57
N ARG A 8 -13.40 -40.38 18.70
CA ARG A 8 -13.07 -39.77 20.00
C ARG A 8 -13.81 -38.44 20.13
N ARG A 9 -14.78 -38.42 21.04
CA ARG A 9 -15.46 -37.23 21.54
C ARG A 9 -14.59 -36.58 22.62
N GLY A 10 -14.20 -35.33 22.41
CA GLY A 10 -13.51 -34.46 23.37
C GLY A 10 -14.40 -33.28 23.75
N ALA A 11 -14.39 -32.94 25.04
CA ALA A 11 -15.47 -32.28 25.76
C ALA A 11 -15.65 -30.77 25.53
N LEU A 12 -16.89 -30.32 25.70
CA LEU A 12 -17.32 -28.95 25.95
C LEU A 12 -16.61 -28.34 27.16
N GLY A 13 -16.04 -27.15 27.00
CA GLY A 13 -15.68 -26.24 28.10
C GLY A 13 -16.60 -25.02 28.08
N LEU A 14 -17.41 -24.86 29.14
CA LEU A 14 -18.29 -23.72 29.38
C LEU A 14 -17.53 -22.52 30.00
N LEU A 15 -17.92 -21.32 29.53
CA LEU A 15 -18.12 -20.04 30.24
C LEU A 15 -16.97 -19.37 31.02
N ALA A 16 -16.68 -18.13 30.61
CA ALA A 16 -16.66 -16.98 31.51
C ALA A 16 -17.08 -15.71 30.75
N VAL A 17 -18.22 -15.14 31.12
CA VAL A 17 -18.71 -13.82 30.66
C VAL A 17 -18.30 -12.80 31.71
N SER A 18 -17.44 -11.85 31.35
CA SER A 18 -17.09 -10.70 32.20
C SER A 18 -17.80 -9.45 31.68
N SER A 19 -18.65 -8.91 32.55
CA SER A 19 -19.53 -7.77 32.33
C SER A 19 -18.80 -6.42 32.24
N PHE A 20 -19.42 -5.54 31.45
CA PHE A 20 -19.10 -4.15 31.15
C PHE A 20 -18.91 -3.26 32.39
N GLY A 21 -17.85 -2.45 32.38
CA GLY A 21 -17.71 -1.25 33.21
C GLY A 21 -17.89 0.00 32.34
N LEU A 22 -19.08 0.61 32.39
CA LEU A 22 -19.34 1.94 31.84
C LEU A 22 -19.13 2.98 32.95
N THR A 23 -17.99 3.66 32.93
CA THR A 23 -17.80 4.88 33.74
C THR A 23 -18.13 6.08 32.86
N ALA A 24 -19.40 6.49 32.90
CA ALA A 24 -19.88 7.74 32.35
C ALA A 24 -19.71 8.85 33.41
N CYS A 25 -18.63 9.62 33.31
CA CYS A 25 -18.60 11.02 33.78
C CYS A 25 -18.82 11.85 32.51
N GLY A 26 -19.86 12.66 32.37
CA GLY A 26 -20.40 13.62 33.32
C GLY A 26 -20.49 14.91 32.52
N ALA A 27 -21.69 15.20 32.00
CA ALA A 27 -21.96 16.38 31.20
C ALA A 27 -21.73 17.65 32.01
N ASN A 28 -20.88 18.55 31.54
CA ASN A 28 -20.87 19.93 31.97
C ASN A 28 -21.15 20.85 30.77
N SER A 29 -22.39 21.33 30.80
CA SER A 29 -22.94 22.49 30.11
C SER A 29 -22.02 23.71 30.09
N LYS A 30 -21.86 24.34 28.92
CA LYS A 30 -22.34 25.71 28.69
C LYS A 30 -22.17 26.12 27.23
N ALA A 31 -23.31 26.31 26.58
CA ALA A 31 -23.42 27.27 25.51
C ALA A 31 -23.13 28.67 26.08
N SER A 32 -22.27 29.41 25.41
CA SER A 32 -22.22 30.86 25.46
C SER A 32 -22.02 31.35 24.04
N ASP A 33 -23.14 31.79 23.48
CA ASP A 33 -23.28 32.67 22.35
C ASP A 33 -22.70 34.05 22.71
N SER A 34 -21.86 34.61 21.84
CA SER A 34 -21.53 36.04 21.84
C SER A 34 -20.70 36.41 20.61
N SER A 35 -21.41 36.76 19.53
CA SER A 35 -21.28 38.02 18.75
C SER A 35 -19.88 38.59 18.41
N ASP A 36 -19.60 38.59 17.10
CA ASP A 36 -18.73 39.49 16.30
C ASP A 36 -18.83 41.00 16.68
N PRO A 37 -17.79 41.86 16.46
CA PRO A 37 -17.43 42.32 15.10
C PRO A 37 -15.97 42.78 14.80
N ALA A 38 -15.64 42.71 13.50
CA ALA A 38 -14.87 43.65 12.64
C ALA A 38 -13.48 44.23 13.02
N GLY A 39 -12.54 44.14 12.07
CA GLY A 39 -11.34 45.00 11.92
C GLY A 39 -10.26 44.34 11.05
N SER A 40 -10.17 44.57 9.74
CA SER A 40 -9.55 45.69 8.99
C SER A 40 -8.01 45.76 8.99
N ALA A 41 -7.44 45.27 7.86
CA ALA A 41 -6.40 45.85 6.99
C ALA A 41 -4.88 45.93 7.35
N ALA A 42 -4.09 45.70 6.28
CA ALA A 42 -2.73 46.17 5.92
C ALA A 42 -1.53 45.37 6.49
N ALA A 43 -0.42 45.02 5.79
CA ALA A 43 0.21 45.28 4.47
C ALA A 43 1.41 44.27 4.32
N PRO A 44 2.42 44.38 3.41
CA PRO A 44 2.60 45.14 2.17
C PRO A 44 3.12 44.29 0.97
N ALA A 45 3.35 44.98 -0.16
CA ALA A 45 3.84 44.51 -1.45
C ALA A 45 5.36 44.28 -1.56
N ALA A 46 5.76 43.45 -2.55
CA ALA A 46 6.95 43.57 -3.43
C ALA A 46 7.17 42.21 -4.15
N SER A 47 7.72 42.03 -5.35
CA SER A 47 8.02 42.82 -6.54
C SER A 47 8.71 41.85 -7.53
N LYS A 48 8.52 42.07 -8.84
CA LYS A 48 9.42 41.73 -9.97
C LYS A 48 9.64 40.27 -10.41
N ALA A 49 9.15 39.98 -11.62
CA ALA A 49 9.92 39.29 -12.66
C ALA A 49 11.02 40.20 -13.24
N PRO A 50 12.10 39.65 -13.83
CA PRO A 50 12.15 39.57 -15.30
C PRO A 50 12.77 38.29 -15.87
N GLU A 51 12.61 38.18 -17.19
CA GLU A 51 13.05 37.14 -18.13
C GLU A 51 14.57 37.16 -18.46
N ALA A 52 14.97 36.06 -19.12
CA ALA A 52 16.04 35.88 -20.11
C ALA A 52 17.52 35.89 -19.64
N ASP A 53 18.25 34.79 -19.88
CA ASP A 53 19.04 34.63 -21.11
C ASP A 53 19.74 33.25 -21.24
N SER A 54 19.55 32.64 -22.43
CA SER A 54 20.52 32.07 -23.37
C SER A 54 21.68 31.12 -22.99
N ALA A 55 21.77 30.05 -23.80
CA ALA A 55 22.97 29.37 -24.36
C ALA A 55 23.82 28.48 -23.44
N SER A 56 24.54 27.42 -23.86
CA SER A 56 24.67 26.59 -25.08
C SER A 56 25.62 25.42 -24.71
N ASP A 57 25.54 24.33 -25.47
CA ASP A 57 26.59 23.35 -25.82
C ASP A 57 27.15 22.28 -24.85
N GLY A 58 27.28 21.08 -25.44
CA GLY A 58 28.26 20.03 -25.12
C GLY A 58 27.65 18.84 -24.37
N GLY A 59 27.36 17.69 -24.95
CA GLY A 59 28.16 16.91 -25.90
C GLY A 59 29.06 15.93 -25.13
N GLY A 60 28.71 14.64 -25.07
CA GLY A 60 29.60 13.61 -24.53
C GLY A 60 28.93 12.33 -24.06
N ALA A 61 28.60 11.44 -25.00
CA ALA A 61 28.41 10.02 -24.71
C ALA A 61 29.74 9.38 -24.29
N ARG A 62 29.75 8.59 -23.20
CA ARG A 62 30.67 7.46 -23.01
C ARG A 62 30.04 6.38 -22.12
N ASP A 63 29.79 5.25 -22.76
CA ASP A 63 29.69 3.92 -22.14
C ASP A 63 30.93 3.61 -21.31
N SER A 64 30.76 2.87 -20.20
CA SER A 64 31.77 1.96 -19.65
C SER A 64 31.16 1.01 -18.62
N SER A 65 30.95 -0.22 -19.08
CA SER A 65 31.28 -1.51 -18.46
C SER A 65 30.93 -1.79 -16.99
N ALA A 66 30.04 -2.79 -16.89
CA ALA A 66 29.99 -3.91 -15.95
C ALA A 66 31.18 -4.11 -15.00
N SER A 67 30.85 -4.34 -13.73
CA SER A 67 31.68 -5.09 -12.79
C SER A 67 30.80 -6.13 -12.09
N ASP A 68 31.14 -7.41 -12.34
CA ASP A 68 30.62 -8.58 -11.65
C ASP A 68 31.09 -8.57 -10.19
N GLY A 69 30.15 -8.75 -9.26
CA GLY A 69 30.41 -8.96 -7.84
C GLY A 69 29.29 -9.77 -7.22
N GLY A 70 29.52 -11.08 -7.07
CA GLY A 70 28.54 -12.03 -6.55
C GLY A 70 28.28 -11.93 -5.05
N GLY A 71 27.09 -12.40 -4.66
CA GLY A 71 26.80 -12.89 -3.31
C GLY A 71 25.52 -12.36 -2.66
N ALA A 72 24.50 -13.24 -2.62
CA ALA A 72 23.44 -13.41 -1.61
C ALA A 72 22.04 -13.48 -2.24
N GLY A 73 21.28 -14.51 -1.84
CA GLY A 73 20.10 -15.01 -2.53
C GLY A 73 18.98 -13.98 -2.73
N THR A 74 18.52 -13.89 -3.98
CA THR A 74 17.33 -13.17 -4.38
C THR A 74 16.42 -14.17 -5.06
N THR A 75 15.18 -14.28 -4.58
CA THR A 75 14.10 -14.98 -5.26
C THR A 75 14.00 -14.49 -6.70
N ALA A 76 13.93 -15.44 -7.64
CA ALA A 76 13.98 -15.19 -9.08
C ALA A 76 12.98 -14.11 -9.50
N GLY A 77 13.49 -13.06 -10.16
CA GLY A 77 12.69 -11.98 -10.71
C GLY A 77 11.88 -12.44 -11.92
N THR A 78 10.56 -12.36 -11.80
CA THR A 78 9.64 -12.35 -12.94
C THR A 78 9.79 -11.02 -13.68
N PRO A 79 9.91 -10.99 -15.02
CA PRO A 79 10.13 -9.76 -15.76
C PRO A 79 8.90 -8.84 -15.67
N SER A 80 9.06 -7.67 -15.03
CA SER A 80 8.05 -6.60 -15.06
C SER A 80 8.10 -5.93 -16.43
N SER A 81 7.00 -6.03 -17.18
CA SER A 81 6.87 -5.40 -18.49
C SER A 81 6.33 -3.97 -18.34
N THR A 82 7.13 -3.06 -17.80
CA THR A 82 7.21 -1.61 -18.18
C THR A 82 7.95 -0.79 -17.11
N GLY A 83 9.18 -0.37 -17.39
CA GLY A 83 9.82 0.80 -16.78
C GLY A 83 10.09 0.74 -15.27
N ALA A 84 11.35 0.46 -14.93
CA ALA A 84 11.95 0.33 -13.59
C ALA A 84 11.68 -0.99 -12.85
N ASP A 85 12.75 -1.56 -12.29
CA ASP A 85 12.68 -2.75 -11.46
C ASP A 85 11.89 -2.46 -10.16
N PRO A 86 11.07 -3.41 -9.69
CA PRO A 86 10.34 -3.24 -8.45
C PRO A 86 11.29 -3.11 -7.26
N ILE A 87 10.94 -2.24 -6.31
CA ILE A 87 11.67 -2.09 -5.03
C ILE A 87 11.56 -3.38 -4.22
N ALA A 88 10.38 -3.99 -4.25
CA ALA A 88 10.11 -5.26 -3.59
C ALA A 88 8.97 -5.98 -4.29
N THR A 89 8.99 -7.31 -4.22
CA THR A 89 7.99 -8.19 -4.82
C THR A 89 7.68 -9.33 -3.85
N ALA A 90 6.41 -9.73 -3.81
CA ALA A 90 5.95 -10.93 -3.15
C ALA A 90 5.02 -11.69 -4.10
N GLU A 91 5.11 -13.02 -4.08
CA GLU A 91 4.11 -13.88 -4.71
C GLU A 91 3.21 -14.43 -3.61
N VAL A 92 1.90 -14.22 -3.74
CA VAL A 92 0.92 -14.62 -2.74
C VAL A 92 -0.11 -15.59 -3.31
N PRO A 93 -0.54 -16.60 -2.54
CA PRO A 93 -1.60 -17.51 -2.98
C PRO A 93 -2.95 -16.78 -3.01
N ILE A 94 -3.76 -17.05 -4.04
CA ILE A 94 -5.06 -16.41 -4.22
C ILE A 94 -6.17 -17.47 -4.34
N THR A 95 -7.31 -17.24 -3.70
CA THR A 95 -8.46 -18.15 -3.86
C THR A 95 -9.25 -17.81 -5.13
N ARG A 96 -9.20 -18.71 -6.10
CA ARG A 96 -9.96 -18.61 -7.35
C ARG A 96 -10.71 -19.92 -7.66
N PRO A 97 -12.04 -19.90 -7.80
CA PRO A 97 -12.80 -21.08 -8.20
C PRO A 97 -12.29 -21.64 -9.53
N GLY A 98 -12.11 -22.96 -9.60
CA GLY A 98 -11.59 -23.64 -10.79
C GLY A 98 -10.07 -23.53 -10.99
N ASP A 99 -9.37 -22.78 -10.12
CA ASP A 99 -7.91 -22.61 -10.19
C ASP A 99 -7.30 -22.57 -8.77
N PRO A 100 -7.09 -23.74 -8.14
CA PRO A 100 -6.62 -23.82 -6.75
C PRO A 100 -5.15 -23.40 -6.58
N ASP A 101 -4.39 -23.36 -7.67
CA ASP A 101 -2.96 -23.02 -7.68
C ASP A 101 -2.73 -21.57 -8.13
N ALA A 102 -3.80 -20.76 -8.28
CA ALA A 102 -3.69 -19.37 -8.67
C ALA A 102 -2.85 -18.56 -7.66
N THR A 103 -1.92 -17.77 -8.18
CA THR A 103 -1.10 -16.86 -7.38
C THR A 103 -1.24 -15.43 -7.90
N MET A 104 -0.73 -14.47 -7.14
CA MET A 104 -0.59 -13.10 -7.61
C MET A 104 0.78 -12.59 -7.21
N THR A 105 1.49 -12.07 -8.19
CA THR A 105 2.68 -11.27 -7.95
C THR A 105 2.25 -9.86 -7.57
N VAL A 106 2.68 -9.39 -6.40
CA VAL A 106 2.48 -8.04 -5.89
C VAL A 106 3.83 -7.35 -5.82
N SER A 107 4.00 -6.29 -6.58
CA SER A 107 5.25 -5.54 -6.69
C SER A 107 5.06 -4.10 -6.25
N LEU A 108 5.90 -3.61 -5.34
CA LEU A 108 6.02 -2.19 -5.03
C LEU A 108 7.02 -1.55 -5.99
N LEU A 109 6.55 -0.65 -6.85
CA LEU A 109 7.39 0.00 -7.87
C LEU A 109 8.06 1.27 -7.32
N ALA A 110 7.33 2.05 -6.53
CA ALA A 110 7.79 3.34 -6.03
C ALA A 110 7.12 3.70 -4.70
N LEU A 111 7.85 4.46 -3.88
CA LEU A 111 7.34 5.21 -2.74
C LEU A 111 7.90 6.63 -2.85
N THR A 112 7.07 7.59 -3.24
CA THR A 112 7.51 8.94 -3.63
C THR A 112 6.89 9.99 -2.73
N ARG A 113 7.67 10.97 -2.28
CA ARG A 113 7.15 12.11 -1.52
C ARG A 113 6.60 13.18 -2.47
N SER A 114 5.38 13.65 -2.19
CA SER A 114 4.74 14.77 -2.85
C SER A 114 4.16 15.72 -1.80
N GLY A 115 4.94 16.73 -1.43
CA GLY A 115 4.59 17.67 -0.35
C GLY A 115 4.31 16.95 0.97
N ASP A 116 3.07 17.07 1.44
CA ASP A 116 2.59 16.48 2.70
C ASP A 116 2.10 15.04 2.56
N THR A 117 2.30 14.41 1.40
CA THR A 117 1.89 13.03 1.13
C THR A 117 3.03 12.14 0.65
N LEU A 118 2.89 10.83 0.87
CA LEU A 118 3.63 9.81 0.14
C LEU A 118 2.67 9.09 -0.80
N GLU A 119 3.10 8.84 -2.03
CA GLU A 119 2.40 7.97 -2.97
C GLU A 119 3.19 6.68 -3.14
N ALA A 120 2.54 5.55 -2.87
CA ALA A 120 3.08 4.24 -3.19
C ALA A 120 2.41 3.72 -4.47
N THR A 121 3.22 3.30 -5.44
CA THR A 121 2.73 2.66 -6.68
C THR A 121 3.00 1.16 -6.61
N TYR A 122 1.96 0.36 -6.81
CA TYR A 122 2.05 -1.09 -6.84
C TYR A 122 1.60 -1.61 -8.19
N GLU A 123 2.12 -2.77 -8.56
CA GLU A 123 1.73 -3.56 -9.71
C GLU A 123 1.28 -4.95 -9.24
N TYR A 124 0.17 -5.41 -9.79
CA TYR A 124 -0.41 -6.71 -9.54
C TYR A 124 -0.47 -7.51 -10.83
N THR A 125 0.03 -8.73 -10.78
CA THR A 125 -0.08 -9.69 -11.88
C THR A 125 -0.72 -10.95 -11.35
N LEU A 126 -1.95 -11.22 -11.79
CA LEU A 126 -2.66 -12.46 -11.49
C LEU A 126 -2.06 -13.57 -12.35
N HIS A 127 -1.60 -14.65 -11.71
CA HIS A 127 -1.16 -15.86 -12.38
C HIS A 127 -2.23 -16.92 -12.25
N ALA A 128 -2.84 -17.24 -13.38
CA ALA A 128 -3.95 -18.17 -13.41
C ALA A 128 -4.10 -18.81 -14.80
N THR A 129 -4.57 -20.05 -14.82
CA THR A 129 -4.62 -20.91 -16.00
C THR A 129 -5.98 -20.91 -16.70
N THR A 130 -7.01 -20.39 -16.01
CA THR A 130 -8.38 -20.32 -16.53
C THR A 130 -8.79 -18.87 -16.80
N ASP A 131 -9.57 -18.65 -17.84
CA ASP A 131 -10.34 -17.41 -17.95
C ASP A 131 -11.43 -17.46 -16.88
N GLY A 132 -11.63 -16.34 -16.16
CA GLY A 132 -12.45 -16.30 -14.94
C GLY A 132 -13.89 -16.77 -15.17
N ASP A 133 -14.58 -17.11 -14.08
CA ASP A 133 -16.01 -17.42 -14.15
C ASP A 133 -16.78 -16.20 -14.67
N SER A 134 -17.59 -16.40 -15.72
CA SER A 134 -18.32 -15.36 -16.46
C SER A 134 -19.28 -14.49 -15.61
N GLY A 135 -19.51 -14.85 -14.34
CA GLY A 135 -20.30 -14.08 -13.38
C GLY A 135 -19.50 -13.37 -12.27
N ARG A 136 -18.17 -13.57 -12.17
CA ARG A 136 -17.33 -13.00 -11.11
C ARG A 136 -16.45 -11.88 -11.65
N ILE A 137 -16.37 -10.79 -10.90
CA ILE A 137 -15.39 -9.72 -11.17
C ILE A 137 -14.12 -10.07 -10.41
N ASP A 138 -13.06 -10.43 -11.13
CA ASP A 138 -11.73 -10.69 -10.57
C ASP A 138 -11.03 -9.36 -10.21
N SER A 139 -11.56 -8.66 -9.21
CA SER A 139 -10.99 -7.41 -8.67
C SER A 139 -10.02 -7.67 -7.52
N LEU A 140 -9.14 -6.71 -7.26
CA LEU A 140 -8.26 -6.74 -6.08
C LEU A 140 -9.04 -6.93 -4.76
N HIS A 141 -10.22 -6.31 -4.67
CA HIS A 141 -11.14 -6.49 -3.53
C HIS A 141 -11.54 -7.97 -3.32
N GLU A 142 -11.93 -8.66 -4.39
CA GLU A 142 -12.34 -10.06 -4.32
C GLU A 142 -11.17 -10.97 -3.93
N PHE A 143 -9.98 -10.69 -4.45
CA PHE A 143 -8.78 -11.45 -4.11
C PHE A 143 -8.24 -11.16 -2.70
N ASN A 144 -8.56 -10.00 -2.14
CA ASN A 144 -8.32 -9.67 -0.74
C ASN A 144 -9.49 -10.13 0.18
N GLY A 145 -10.18 -11.21 -0.19
CA GLY A 145 -11.23 -11.83 0.62
C GLY A 145 -12.52 -11.03 0.72
N ALA A 146 -12.90 -10.35 -0.37
CA ALA A 146 -14.04 -9.43 -0.41
C ALA A 146 -13.92 -8.30 0.65
N THR A 147 -12.70 -7.79 0.82
CA THR A 147 -12.42 -6.63 1.67
C THR A 147 -11.51 -5.65 0.94
N LYS A 148 -11.63 -4.36 1.26
CA LYS A 148 -10.75 -3.35 0.67
C LYS A 148 -9.29 -3.64 1.01
N PHE A 149 -8.43 -3.61 0.00
CA PHE A 149 -6.99 -3.66 0.23
C PHE A 149 -6.53 -2.33 0.85
N ARG A 150 -5.99 -2.40 2.07
CA ARG A 150 -5.62 -1.24 2.88
C ARG A 150 -4.15 -1.35 3.30
N PRO A 151 -3.20 -1.05 2.39
CA PRO A 151 -1.81 -1.03 2.77
C PRO A 151 -1.55 0.07 3.80
N PHE A 152 -0.46 -0.08 4.54
CA PHE A 152 0.02 0.90 5.50
C PHE A 152 1.54 0.96 5.46
N LEU A 153 2.08 2.09 5.91
CA LEU A 153 3.51 2.30 6.08
C LEU A 153 3.83 2.40 7.58
N ILE A 154 5.04 2.02 7.97
CA ILE A 154 5.54 2.24 9.34
C ILE A 154 6.82 3.05 9.26
N ASP A 155 6.79 4.21 9.91
CA ASP A 155 7.96 4.99 10.24
C ASP A 155 8.61 4.36 11.48
N GLN A 156 9.68 3.59 11.28
CA GLN A 156 10.40 2.94 12.39
C GLN A 156 11.17 3.92 13.28
N LYS A 157 11.46 5.13 12.79
CA LYS A 157 12.20 6.13 13.55
C LYS A 157 11.30 6.79 14.61
N ASN A 158 10.06 7.10 14.24
CA ASN A 158 9.08 7.71 15.15
C ASN A 158 8.02 6.73 15.68
N LEU A 159 8.07 5.46 15.24
CA LEU A 159 7.11 4.39 15.59
C LEU A 159 5.66 4.72 15.22
N ASN A 160 5.47 5.43 14.09
CA ASN A 160 4.17 5.83 13.60
C ASN A 160 3.68 4.92 12.46
N LYS A 161 2.40 4.53 12.51
CA LYS A 161 1.72 3.83 11.43
C LYS A 161 0.96 4.83 10.57
N HIS A 162 1.22 4.83 9.27
CA HIS A 162 0.54 5.67 8.29
C HIS A 162 -0.45 4.81 7.51
N LEU A 163 -1.75 5.11 7.64
CA LEU A 163 -2.80 4.45 6.88
C LEU A 163 -2.99 5.15 5.54
N ALA A 164 -3.38 4.39 4.52
CA ALA A 164 -3.77 4.98 3.24
C ALA A 164 -5.00 5.90 3.41
N ILE A 165 -5.02 7.00 2.68
CA ILE A 165 -6.13 7.94 2.59
C ILE A 165 -7.06 7.42 1.49
N ASP A 166 -8.23 6.92 1.87
CA ASP A 166 -9.15 6.20 0.98
C ASP A 166 -9.61 7.07 -0.20
N GLU A 167 -9.88 8.35 0.03
CA GLU A 167 -10.52 9.26 -0.94
C GLU A 167 -9.63 9.60 -2.15
N VAL A 168 -8.32 9.45 -2.00
CA VAL A 168 -7.31 9.78 -3.02
C VAL A 168 -6.49 8.56 -3.44
N SER A 169 -6.79 7.39 -2.87
CA SER A 169 -6.16 6.13 -3.25
C SER A 169 -7.01 5.40 -4.29
N THR A 170 -6.38 4.47 -5.02
CA THR A 170 -7.07 3.58 -5.95
C THR A 170 -8.12 2.74 -5.22
N GLU A 171 -9.34 2.72 -5.74
CA GLU A 171 -10.40 1.87 -5.22
C GLU A 171 -10.19 0.42 -5.65
N SER A 172 -10.07 -0.47 -4.66
CA SER A 172 -9.76 -1.89 -4.85
C SER A 172 -10.82 -2.66 -5.63
N THR A 173 -12.08 -2.21 -5.61
CA THR A 173 -13.18 -2.82 -6.38
C THR A 173 -13.10 -2.48 -7.88
N GLU A 174 -12.44 -1.38 -8.23
CA GLU A 174 -12.28 -0.93 -9.62
C GLU A 174 -11.02 -1.52 -10.28
N LEU A 175 -10.12 -2.08 -9.48
CA LEU A 175 -8.90 -2.70 -9.95
C LEU A 175 -9.14 -4.14 -10.42
N VAL A 176 -9.75 -4.28 -11.60
CA VAL A 176 -9.99 -5.57 -12.25
C VAL A 176 -8.68 -6.13 -12.81
N LEU A 177 -8.33 -7.34 -12.38
CA LEU A 177 -7.12 -8.06 -12.79
C LEU A 177 -7.49 -9.11 -13.83
N ASN A 178 -6.71 -9.15 -14.90
CA ASN A 178 -6.82 -10.21 -15.91
C ASN A 178 -5.57 -11.09 -15.80
N PRO A 179 -5.68 -12.42 -16.02
CA PRO A 179 -4.52 -13.30 -15.99
C PRO A 179 -3.38 -12.81 -16.87
N GLU A 180 -2.17 -12.84 -16.32
CA GLU A 180 -0.90 -12.45 -16.96
C GLU A 180 -0.85 -11.00 -17.49
N LYS A 181 -1.79 -10.13 -17.08
CA LYS A 181 -1.81 -8.71 -17.44
C LYS A 181 -1.56 -7.86 -16.20
N PRO A 182 -0.37 -7.24 -16.08
CA PRO A 182 -0.06 -6.37 -14.97
C PRO A 182 -1.06 -5.20 -14.87
N LYS A 183 -1.50 -4.90 -13.65
CA LYS A 183 -2.38 -3.77 -13.35
C LYS A 183 -1.79 -2.96 -12.21
N ARG A 184 -1.77 -1.64 -12.36
CA ARG A 184 -1.23 -0.73 -11.35
C ARG A 184 -2.33 -0.06 -10.55
N GLY A 185 -2.05 0.14 -9.27
CA GLY A 185 -2.78 1.07 -8.43
C GLY A 185 -1.82 2.04 -7.73
N GLN A 186 -2.41 3.00 -7.04
CA GLN A 186 -1.74 4.02 -6.23
C GLN A 186 -2.41 4.11 -4.86
N TRP A 187 -1.62 4.23 -3.81
CA TRP A 187 -2.08 4.42 -2.44
C TRP A 187 -1.36 5.62 -1.85
N VAL A 188 -2.14 6.55 -1.32
CA VAL A 188 -1.64 7.82 -0.82
C VAL A 188 -1.68 7.82 0.69
N PHE A 189 -0.63 8.32 1.33
CA PHE A 189 -0.46 8.37 2.78
C PHE A 189 -0.08 9.79 3.19
N GLY A 190 -0.37 10.18 4.43
CA GLY A 190 0.26 11.36 5.01
C GLY A 190 1.77 11.16 5.10
N ALA A 191 2.56 12.16 4.71
CA ALA A 191 4.01 12.05 4.74
C ALA A 191 4.56 12.05 6.19
N PRO A 192 5.59 11.27 6.49
CA PRO A 192 6.32 11.40 7.75
C PRO A 192 7.13 12.71 7.76
N PRO A 193 7.69 13.11 8.92
CA PRO A 193 8.64 14.21 9.00
C PRO A 193 9.75 14.12 7.92
N ALA A 194 10.30 15.27 7.51
CA ALA A 194 11.23 15.35 6.37
C ALA A 194 12.55 14.60 6.60
N ASP A 195 12.92 14.36 7.86
CA ASP A 195 14.10 13.61 8.28
C ASP A 195 13.87 12.09 8.35
N VAL A 196 12.71 11.61 7.91
CA VAL A 196 12.39 10.20 7.66
C VAL A 196 12.54 9.94 6.16
N THR A 197 13.54 9.14 5.80
CA THR A 197 13.93 8.85 4.41
C THR A 197 13.58 7.44 3.95
N ALA A 198 13.10 6.59 4.86
CA ALA A 198 12.67 5.23 4.56
C ALA A 198 11.52 4.79 5.47
N MET A 199 10.68 3.89 4.96
CA MET A 199 9.51 3.33 5.66
C MET A 199 9.53 1.81 5.55
N ASP A 200 8.91 1.13 6.51
CA ASP A 200 8.51 -0.26 6.30
C ASP A 200 7.14 -0.31 5.62
N VAL A 201 6.93 -1.27 4.71
CA VAL A 201 5.74 -1.33 3.85
C VAL A 201 5.14 -2.73 3.86
N VAL A 202 3.81 -2.82 3.88
CA VAL A 202 3.10 -4.09 3.65
C VAL A 202 2.86 -4.27 2.14
N LEU A 203 3.35 -5.36 1.56
CA LEU A 203 3.06 -5.67 0.16
C LEU A 203 1.66 -6.24 -0.03
N TRP A 204 1.28 -7.18 0.84
CA TRP A 204 -0.01 -7.85 0.79
C TRP A 204 -0.50 -8.19 2.21
N THR A 205 -1.81 -8.36 2.36
CA THR A 205 -2.42 -8.74 3.63
C THR A 205 -1.87 -10.08 4.12
N GLY A 206 -1.29 -10.11 5.31
CA GLY A 206 -0.73 -11.33 5.92
C GLY A 206 0.76 -11.56 5.62
N GLU A 207 1.33 -10.83 4.67
CA GLU A 207 2.76 -10.93 4.35
C GLU A 207 3.63 -10.15 5.36
N PRO A 208 4.90 -10.55 5.56
CA PRO A 208 5.87 -9.77 6.29
C PRO A 208 6.05 -8.37 5.70
N LEU A 209 6.40 -7.41 6.56
CA LEU A 209 6.75 -6.06 6.12
C LEU A 209 8.07 -6.07 5.34
N VAL A 210 8.09 -5.41 4.19
CA VAL A 210 9.31 -5.01 3.52
C VAL A 210 9.94 -3.89 4.33
N LYS A 211 11.21 -4.07 4.68
CA LYS A 211 11.93 -3.17 5.59
C LYS A 211 12.67 -2.09 4.82
N GLN A 212 12.72 -0.89 5.40
CA GLN A 212 13.59 0.20 4.94
C GLN A 212 13.42 0.55 3.45
N VAL A 213 12.17 0.60 2.97
CA VAL A 213 11.85 1.07 1.63
C VAL A 213 12.19 2.56 1.54
N PRO A 214 13.08 2.96 0.61
CA PRO A 214 13.46 4.35 0.47
C PRO A 214 12.30 5.20 -0.04
N ILE A 215 12.13 6.37 0.55
CA ILE A 215 11.26 7.43 0.02
C ILE A 215 12.07 8.18 -1.05
N ARG A 216 11.52 8.28 -2.26
CA ARG A 216 12.10 9.02 -3.39
C ARG A 216 11.49 10.42 -3.52
#